data_AF-A0A7W7ZIM6-F1
#
_entry.id   AF-A0A7W7ZIM6-F1
#
_cell.length_a   1.000
_cell.length_b   1.000
_cell.length_c   1.000
_cell.angle_alpha   90.00
_cell.angle_beta   90.00
_cell.angle_gamma   90.00
#
_symmetry.space_group_name_H-M   'P 1'
#
loop_
_entity.id
_entity.type
_entity.pdbx_description
1 polymer ?
#
loop_
_entity_poly.entity_id
_entity_poly.type
_entity_poly.pdbx_seq_one_letter_code
_entity_poly.pdbx_strand_id
1 'polypeptide(L)'
;MTSGIRLLACLLVACGASVAQTQGGARTSSPLPGKGLAEHDFLYAGESHERRIFLVRQGKVVWSYDDPTGKGEVSDAVILSNGNVLFAHQFGVTEITPGKKVVWNYDTAAGHEVHTAMPIGKDRVLYIQNGNPAVLRVVNIVTNVTEHEVTLQTRHPDSTHGQFRHARLTDRGTLMVAHMDSNKVVEYDYDGKELWSFPATVPWGVTPLSNGNVLITDKEGVREVTQRGDIPWSFRPSDTAAYEFTSLQQAWRLPNGNTVINNWINEWTKTPENEPGSVQAIELTPAKQVVWVLQSWSPPVDLGPATTIQFLGVGPALEDAHFGPIH
;
A
#
# COMPACT_ATOMS: atom_id res chain seq x y z
N MET A 1 49.84 -51.34 -68.40
CA MET A 1 49.71 -52.42 -67.39
C MET A 1 49.19 -51.81 -66.11
N THR A 2 48.23 -52.50 -65.50
CA THR A 2 47.66 -52.34 -64.15
C THR A 2 46.98 -51.02 -63.80
N SER A 3 45.66 -51.07 -64.02
CA SER A 3 44.60 -50.29 -63.38
C SER A 3 44.65 -50.42 -61.85
N GLY A 4 44.48 -49.31 -61.13
CA GLY A 4 44.39 -49.25 -59.67
C GLY A 4 43.31 -48.26 -59.27
N ILE A 5 42.12 -48.77 -59.00
CA ILE A 5 40.95 -48.06 -58.47
C ILE A 5 41.32 -47.44 -57.10
N ARG A 6 41.12 -46.12 -56.94
CA ARG A 6 41.08 -45.48 -55.62
C ARG A 6 39.69 -44.87 -55.39
N LEU A 7 39.02 -45.45 -54.41
CA LEU A 7 37.72 -45.08 -53.89
C LEU A 7 37.73 -43.62 -53.40
N LEU A 8 36.71 -42.87 -53.81
CA LEU A 8 36.41 -41.53 -53.33
C LEU A 8 35.69 -41.68 -51.97
N ALA A 9 36.34 -41.30 -50.87
CA ALA A 9 35.69 -41.19 -49.56
C ALA A 9 35.32 -39.73 -49.30
N CYS A 10 34.06 -39.37 -49.51
CA CYS A 10 33.50 -38.10 -49.06
C CYS A 10 33.39 -38.13 -47.53
N LEU A 11 34.25 -37.38 -46.83
CA LEU A 11 34.00 -37.03 -45.43
C LEU A 11 32.88 -35.97 -45.38
N LEU A 12 31.69 -36.39 -44.94
CA LEU A 12 30.67 -35.48 -44.43
C LEU A 12 31.13 -34.98 -43.06
N VAL A 13 31.55 -33.71 -43.00
CA VAL A 13 31.72 -32.99 -41.73
C VAL A 13 30.32 -32.62 -41.24
N ALA A 14 29.80 -33.39 -40.29
CA ALA A 14 28.62 -33.00 -39.54
C ALA A 14 29.02 -31.93 -38.51
N CYS A 15 28.73 -30.66 -38.80
CA CYS A 15 28.73 -29.61 -37.77
C CYS A 15 27.57 -29.90 -36.81
N GLY A 16 27.86 -30.61 -35.71
CA GLY A 16 26.94 -30.73 -34.59
C GLY A 16 26.78 -29.37 -33.92
N ALA A 17 25.68 -28.68 -34.19
CA ALA A 17 25.26 -27.55 -33.36
C ALA A 17 24.90 -28.12 -31.97
N SER A 18 25.79 -27.93 -31.00
CA SER A 18 25.50 -28.16 -29.60
C SER A 18 24.50 -27.10 -29.15
N VAL A 19 23.21 -27.44 -29.20
CA VAL A 19 22.16 -26.70 -28.51
C VAL A 19 22.44 -26.90 -27.03
N ALA A 20 23.06 -25.89 -26.39
CA ALA A 20 23.10 -25.80 -24.95
C ALA A 20 21.64 -25.69 -24.49
N GLN A 21 21.07 -26.80 -24.02
CA GLN A 21 19.85 -26.76 -23.23
C GLN A 21 20.18 -25.93 -21.99
N THR A 22 19.68 -24.70 -21.97
CA THR A 22 19.47 -23.98 -20.72
C THR A 22 18.58 -24.89 -19.86
N GLN A 23 19.19 -25.61 -18.93
CA GLN A 23 18.44 -26.17 -17.82
C GLN A 23 17.80 -24.98 -17.14
N GLY A 24 16.51 -24.76 -17.40
CA GLY A 24 15.67 -23.94 -16.56
C GLY A 24 15.78 -24.55 -15.17
N GLY A 25 16.66 -23.97 -14.36
CA GLY A 25 16.81 -24.34 -12.97
C GLY A 25 15.43 -24.19 -12.36
N ALA A 26 14.79 -25.31 -12.05
CA ALA A 26 13.65 -25.29 -11.15
C ALA A 26 14.16 -24.59 -9.89
N ARG A 27 13.71 -23.34 -9.67
CA ARG A 27 13.86 -22.69 -8.37
C ARG A 27 13.20 -23.65 -7.41
N THR A 28 13.99 -24.42 -6.68
CA THR A 28 13.52 -25.15 -5.52
C THR A 28 12.99 -24.07 -4.60
N SER A 29 11.66 -23.97 -4.50
CA SER A 29 10.99 -22.94 -3.71
C SER A 29 11.32 -23.21 -2.25
N SER A 30 12.41 -22.62 -1.76
CA SER A 30 12.63 -22.54 -0.33
C SER A 30 11.35 -21.94 0.27
N PRO A 31 10.85 -22.48 1.40
CA PRO A 31 9.66 -21.93 2.03
C PRO A 31 9.90 -20.43 2.28
N LEU A 32 8.89 -19.62 1.97
CA LEU A 32 8.95 -18.18 2.22
C LEU A 32 9.18 -17.93 3.72
N PRO A 33 9.96 -16.90 4.09
CA PRO A 33 10.16 -16.52 5.50
C PRO A 33 8.85 -16.26 6.25
N GLY A 34 8.87 -16.55 7.55
CA GLY A 34 7.74 -16.33 8.47
C GLY A 34 6.66 -17.40 8.39
N LYS A 35 5.50 -17.12 8.99
CA LYS A 35 4.36 -18.05 9.12
C LYS A 35 3.19 -17.67 8.20
N GLY A 36 3.46 -16.94 7.11
CA GLY A 36 2.44 -16.47 6.16
C GLY A 36 1.32 -15.72 6.88
N LEU A 37 0.06 -16.08 6.61
CA LEU A 37 -1.12 -15.47 7.25
C LEU A 37 -1.14 -15.58 8.78
N ALA A 38 -0.38 -16.52 9.37
CA ALA A 38 -0.37 -16.77 10.81
C ALA A 38 0.71 -15.97 11.56
N GLU A 39 1.49 -15.14 10.87
CA GLU A 39 2.51 -14.30 11.52
C GLU A 39 1.88 -13.15 12.30
N HIS A 40 0.89 -12.48 11.69
CA HIS A 40 0.26 -11.27 12.22
C HIS A 40 -1.26 -11.39 12.16
N ASP A 41 -1.94 -10.76 13.12
CA ASP A 41 -3.36 -10.43 13.01
C ASP A 41 -3.47 -9.06 12.34
N PHE A 42 -4.27 -8.94 11.28
CA PHE A 42 -4.36 -7.69 10.50
C PHE A 42 -5.71 -7.51 9.78
N LEU A 43 -6.11 -6.25 9.60
CA LEU A 43 -7.06 -5.86 8.55
C LEU A 43 -6.29 -5.61 7.25
N TYR A 44 -6.87 -5.97 6.12
CA TYR A 44 -6.26 -5.88 4.80
C TYR A 44 -7.27 -5.37 3.77
N ALA A 45 -6.83 -4.46 2.90
CA ALA A 45 -7.54 -4.13 1.67
C ALA A 45 -6.55 -3.75 0.55
N GLY A 46 -7.03 -3.79 -0.68
CA GLY A 46 -6.25 -3.44 -1.86
C GLY A 46 -7.10 -2.78 -2.92
N GLU A 47 -6.45 -1.93 -3.71
CA GLU A 47 -7.04 -1.42 -4.94
C GLU A 47 -7.15 -2.56 -5.94
N SER A 48 -8.38 -2.97 -6.24
CA SER A 48 -8.69 -4.03 -7.18
C SER A 48 -10.01 -3.76 -7.89
N HIS A 49 -10.34 -4.57 -8.90
CA HIS A 49 -11.64 -4.47 -9.59
C HIS A 49 -12.82 -4.69 -8.63
N GLU A 50 -12.62 -5.49 -7.58
CA GLU A 50 -13.60 -5.77 -6.55
C GLU A 50 -13.22 -5.06 -5.26
N ARG A 51 -14.19 -4.44 -4.58
CA ARG A 51 -13.95 -3.85 -3.26
C ARG A 51 -14.00 -4.96 -2.21
N ARG A 52 -12.83 -5.40 -1.77
CA ARG A 52 -12.69 -6.46 -0.78
C ARG A 52 -11.88 -5.99 0.41
N ILE A 53 -12.34 -6.37 1.60
CA ILE A 53 -11.66 -6.13 2.87
C ILE A 53 -11.62 -7.43 3.65
N PHE A 54 -10.47 -7.79 4.21
CA PHE A 54 -10.29 -9.01 4.97
C PHE A 54 -9.78 -8.71 6.37
N LEU A 55 -10.35 -9.41 7.36
CA LEU A 55 -9.81 -9.48 8.71
C LEU A 55 -9.18 -10.86 8.89
N VAL A 56 -7.86 -10.89 9.04
CA VAL A 56 -7.08 -12.10 9.27
C VAL A 56 -6.72 -12.17 10.76
N ARG A 57 -7.03 -13.30 11.39
CA ARG A 57 -6.58 -13.63 12.74
C ARG A 57 -6.11 -15.06 12.83
N GLN A 58 -4.98 -15.28 13.51
CA GLN A 58 -4.41 -16.60 13.75
C GLN A 58 -4.31 -17.45 12.46
N GLY A 59 -3.91 -16.83 11.36
CA GLY A 59 -3.75 -17.51 10.07
C GLY A 59 -5.03 -17.75 9.27
N LYS A 60 -6.17 -17.19 9.69
CA LYS A 60 -7.46 -17.41 9.04
C LYS A 60 -8.15 -16.09 8.74
N VAL A 61 -8.81 -16.00 7.59
CA VAL A 61 -9.82 -14.96 7.35
C VAL A 61 -11.00 -15.25 8.28
N VAL A 62 -11.18 -14.41 9.30
CA VAL A 62 -12.27 -14.56 10.28
C VAL A 62 -13.46 -13.66 9.96
N TRP A 63 -13.28 -12.68 9.08
CA TRP A 63 -14.32 -11.84 8.52
C TRP A 63 -13.86 -11.28 7.16
N SER A 64 -14.79 -11.10 6.23
CA SER A 64 -14.56 -10.41 4.97
C SER A 64 -15.74 -9.49 4.64
N TYR A 65 -15.48 -8.47 3.86
CA TYR A 65 -16.48 -7.66 3.18
C TYR A 65 -16.18 -7.64 1.69
N ASP A 66 -17.22 -7.86 0.89
CA ASP A 66 -17.16 -7.93 -0.55
C ASP A 66 -18.31 -7.04 -1.08
N ASP A 67 -17.97 -6.03 -1.87
CA ASP A 67 -18.93 -5.15 -2.54
C ASP A 67 -18.73 -5.20 -4.06
N PRO A 68 -19.23 -6.27 -4.72
CA PRO A 68 -19.06 -6.46 -6.16
C PRO A 68 -19.86 -5.46 -6.99
N THR A 69 -20.81 -4.75 -6.38
CA THR A 69 -21.61 -3.71 -7.03
C THR A 69 -21.04 -2.31 -6.85
N GLY A 70 -20.15 -2.13 -5.87
CA GLY A 70 -19.44 -0.89 -5.62
C GLY A 70 -18.49 -0.53 -6.75
N LYS A 71 -18.17 0.76 -6.86
CA LYS A 71 -17.37 1.29 -7.96
C LYS A 71 -16.07 1.89 -7.46
N GLY A 72 -14.94 1.62 -8.10
CA GLY A 72 -13.68 2.21 -7.70
C GLY A 72 -13.08 1.53 -6.47
N GLU A 73 -11.84 1.90 -6.19
CA GLU A 73 -10.90 1.10 -5.40
C GLU A 73 -10.90 1.43 -3.90
N VAL A 74 -10.56 0.46 -3.02
CA VAL A 74 -10.36 0.70 -1.58
C VAL A 74 -8.89 1.02 -1.34
N SER A 75 -8.59 2.27 -1.00
CA SER A 75 -7.21 2.74 -0.83
C SER A 75 -6.78 2.84 0.64
N ASP A 76 -7.72 2.84 1.58
CA ASP A 76 -7.43 2.98 3.01
C ASP A 76 -8.55 2.35 3.85
N ALA A 77 -8.20 1.68 4.94
CA ALA A 77 -9.16 1.01 5.80
C ALA A 77 -8.65 0.82 7.23
N VAL A 78 -9.56 0.89 8.19
CA VAL A 78 -9.28 0.72 9.61
C VAL A 78 -10.45 0.05 10.33
N ILE A 79 -10.15 -0.91 11.20
CA ILE A 79 -11.08 -1.42 12.20
C ILE A 79 -11.00 -0.53 13.46
N LEU A 80 -12.15 -0.04 13.88
CA LEU A 80 -12.33 0.84 15.04
C LEU A 80 -12.50 0.03 16.34
N SER A 81 -12.37 0.67 17.49
CA SER A 81 -12.49 0.04 18.81
C SER A 81 -13.86 -0.61 19.07
N ASN A 82 -14.91 -0.13 18.41
CA ASN A 82 -16.26 -0.70 18.46
C ASN A 82 -16.44 -1.91 17.50
N GLY A 83 -15.42 -2.26 16.72
CA GLY A 83 -15.42 -3.34 15.74
C GLY A 83 -15.93 -2.93 14.35
N ASN A 84 -16.41 -1.70 14.17
CA ASN A 84 -16.78 -1.20 12.84
C ASN A 84 -15.53 -1.06 11.97
N VAL A 85 -15.74 -1.05 10.65
CA VAL A 85 -14.70 -0.80 9.66
C VAL A 85 -15.01 0.51 8.95
N LEU A 86 -14.10 1.46 9.06
CA LEU A 86 -14.08 2.70 8.28
C LEU A 86 -13.13 2.50 7.11
N PHE A 87 -13.56 2.82 5.90
CA PHE A 87 -12.71 2.69 4.72
C PHE A 87 -12.95 3.81 3.71
N ALA A 88 -11.86 4.30 3.13
CA ALA A 88 -11.89 5.17 1.97
C ALA A 88 -11.93 4.32 0.72
N HIS A 89 -12.86 4.66 -0.16
CA HIS A 89 -12.90 4.12 -1.51
C HIS A 89 -12.91 5.26 -2.52
N GLN A 90 -12.52 5.02 -3.77
CA GLN A 90 -12.30 6.08 -4.77
C GLN A 90 -13.39 7.16 -4.79
N PHE A 91 -14.68 6.81 -4.64
CA PHE A 91 -15.78 7.77 -4.71
C PHE A 91 -16.42 8.14 -3.36
N GLY A 92 -15.70 8.00 -2.24
CA GLY A 92 -16.28 8.28 -0.92
C GLY A 92 -15.60 7.63 0.28
N VAL A 93 -16.29 7.68 1.41
CA VAL A 93 -15.87 7.07 2.68
C VAL A 93 -17.07 6.39 3.31
N THR A 94 -16.89 5.15 3.76
CA THR A 94 -17.97 4.37 4.35
C THR A 94 -17.53 3.79 5.69
N GLU A 95 -18.43 3.84 6.67
CA GLU A 95 -18.32 3.07 7.91
C GLU A 95 -19.38 1.97 7.94
N ILE A 96 -18.95 0.73 8.19
CA ILE A 96 -19.81 -0.44 8.31
C ILE A 96 -19.62 -1.15 9.65
N THR A 97 -20.70 -1.73 10.16
CA THR A 97 -20.65 -2.64 11.32
C THR A 97 -20.00 -3.98 10.97
N PRO A 98 -19.61 -4.81 11.98
CA PRO A 98 -19.25 -6.22 11.75
C PRO A 98 -20.33 -7.01 11.00
N GLY A 99 -21.60 -6.61 11.16
CA GLY A 99 -22.74 -7.16 10.43
C GLY A 99 -22.91 -6.63 9.00
N LYS A 100 -21.90 -5.91 8.46
CA LYS A 100 -21.86 -5.32 7.11
C LYS A 100 -22.94 -4.29 6.82
N LYS A 101 -23.57 -3.74 7.87
CA LYS A 101 -24.53 -2.63 7.73
C LYS A 101 -23.78 -1.31 7.69
N VAL A 102 -24.06 -0.49 6.69
CA VAL A 102 -23.60 0.91 6.62
C VAL A 102 -24.22 1.69 7.76
N VAL A 103 -23.37 2.36 8.56
CA VAL A 103 -23.78 3.25 9.66
C VAL A 103 -23.47 4.71 9.38
N TRP A 104 -22.51 4.98 8.49
CA TRP A 104 -22.25 6.30 7.95
C TRP A 104 -21.65 6.18 6.54
N ASN A 105 -21.97 7.13 5.67
CA ASN A 105 -21.43 7.18 4.31
C ASN A 105 -21.30 8.62 3.84
N TYR A 106 -20.24 8.88 3.09
CA TYR A 106 -20.03 10.10 2.33
C TYR A 106 -19.70 9.72 0.88
N ASP A 107 -20.46 10.26 -0.07
CA ASP A 107 -20.20 10.10 -1.50
C ASP A 107 -19.58 11.38 -2.08
N THR A 108 -18.57 11.22 -2.93
CA THR A 108 -17.98 12.36 -3.64
C THR A 108 -18.90 12.87 -4.75
N ALA A 109 -18.80 14.15 -5.06
CA ALA A 109 -19.38 14.68 -6.29
C ALA A 109 -18.65 14.10 -7.52
N ALA A 110 -19.28 14.15 -8.69
CA ALA A 110 -18.63 13.76 -9.94
C ALA A 110 -17.30 14.53 -10.13
N GLY A 111 -16.26 13.83 -10.61
CA GLY A 111 -14.92 14.38 -10.79
C GLY A 111 -14.09 14.51 -9.50
N HIS A 112 -14.60 14.05 -8.36
CA HIS A 112 -13.88 14.05 -7.08
C HIS A 112 -13.64 12.62 -6.59
N GLU A 113 -12.53 12.44 -5.86
CA GLU A 113 -12.11 11.14 -5.34
C GLU A 113 -11.65 11.24 -3.88
N VAL A 114 -11.66 10.12 -3.14
CA VAL A 114 -11.08 10.00 -1.79
C VAL A 114 -10.24 8.74 -1.73
N HIS A 115 -8.99 8.86 -1.25
CA HIS A 115 -8.07 7.72 -1.11
C HIS A 115 -7.53 7.55 0.33
N THR A 116 -7.97 8.38 1.27
CA THR A 116 -7.56 8.26 2.66
C THR A 116 -8.64 8.79 3.59
N ALA A 117 -8.85 8.08 4.69
CA ALA A 117 -9.75 8.46 5.76
C ALA A 117 -9.23 7.87 7.08
N MET A 118 -9.38 8.60 8.16
CA MET A 118 -9.02 8.14 9.50
C MET A 118 -9.96 8.69 10.55
N PRO A 119 -10.20 7.95 11.65
CA PRO A 119 -10.99 8.45 12.76
C PRO A 119 -10.26 9.57 13.51
N ILE A 120 -11.02 10.45 14.14
CA ILE A 120 -10.58 11.31 15.24
C ILE A 120 -11.56 11.08 16.38
N GLY A 121 -11.08 10.49 17.47
CA GLY A 121 -11.96 9.99 18.51
C GLY A 121 -12.95 8.96 17.95
N LYS A 122 -14.14 8.91 18.55
CA LYS A 122 -15.20 7.94 18.18
C LYS A 122 -16.25 8.49 17.22
N ASP A 123 -16.31 9.81 17.09
CA ASP A 123 -17.45 10.50 16.50
C ASP A 123 -17.07 11.31 15.26
N ARG A 124 -15.81 11.27 14.83
CA ARG A 124 -15.33 12.08 13.71
C ARG A 124 -14.47 11.28 12.76
N VAL A 125 -14.51 11.72 11.51
CA VAL A 125 -13.65 11.21 10.44
C VAL A 125 -12.96 12.40 9.77
N LEU A 126 -11.65 12.30 9.61
CA LEU A 126 -10.86 13.15 8.73
C LEU A 126 -10.62 12.43 7.41
N TYR A 127 -10.84 13.10 6.30
CA TYR A 127 -10.50 12.60 4.96
C TYR A 127 -10.03 13.74 4.05
N ILE A 128 -9.41 13.36 2.93
CA ILE A 128 -9.05 14.30 1.87
C ILE A 128 -9.84 13.95 0.61
N GLN A 129 -10.62 14.91 0.12
CA GLN A 129 -11.30 14.85 -1.16
C GLN A 129 -10.39 15.45 -2.23
N ASN A 130 -9.87 14.62 -3.13
CA ASN A 130 -9.26 15.05 -4.37
C ASN A 130 -10.31 15.69 -5.29
N GLY A 131 -9.90 16.68 -6.07
CA GLY A 131 -10.71 17.34 -7.09
C GLY A 131 -10.26 18.77 -7.38
N ASN A 132 -11.18 19.59 -7.88
CA ASN A 132 -10.96 21.00 -8.14
C ASN A 132 -12.10 21.84 -7.53
N PRO A 133 -11.96 22.36 -6.29
CA PRO A 133 -10.78 22.28 -5.44
C PRO A 133 -10.64 20.93 -4.71
N ALA A 134 -9.42 20.62 -4.28
CA ALA A 134 -9.17 19.53 -3.34
C ALA A 134 -9.27 20.05 -1.90
N VAL A 135 -9.87 19.26 -1.00
CA VAL A 135 -10.18 19.70 0.37
C VAL A 135 -9.84 18.64 1.41
N LEU A 136 -9.21 19.07 2.51
CA LEU A 136 -9.18 18.33 3.77
C LEU A 136 -10.48 18.63 4.51
N ARG A 137 -11.17 17.59 4.99
CA ARG A 137 -12.41 17.75 5.75
C ARG A 137 -12.41 16.91 7.03
N VAL A 138 -12.95 17.48 8.11
CA VAL A 138 -13.31 16.76 9.33
C VAL A 138 -14.83 16.82 9.51
N VAL A 139 -15.45 15.64 9.60
CA VAL A 139 -16.90 15.50 9.76
C VAL A 139 -17.19 14.81 11.07
N ASN A 140 -18.11 15.37 11.86
CA ASN A 140 -18.75 14.67 12.96
C ASN A 140 -19.80 13.73 12.40
N ILE A 141 -19.56 12.43 12.46
CA ILE A 141 -20.39 11.41 11.82
C ILE A 141 -21.66 11.09 12.62
N VAL A 142 -21.74 11.53 13.88
CA VAL A 142 -22.95 11.42 14.72
C VAL A 142 -23.96 12.49 14.35
N THR A 143 -23.51 13.73 14.14
CA THR A 143 -24.38 14.87 13.77
C THR A 143 -24.44 15.11 12.26
N ASN A 144 -23.55 14.48 11.50
CA ASN A 144 -23.30 14.70 10.08
C ASN A 144 -22.93 16.15 9.73
N VAL A 145 -22.26 16.85 10.66
CA VAL A 145 -21.79 18.23 10.48
C VAL A 145 -20.33 18.23 10.07
N THR A 146 -20.00 19.00 9.03
CA THR A 146 -18.59 19.33 8.73
C THR A 146 -18.12 20.33 9.76
N GLU A 147 -17.22 19.91 10.65
CA GLU A 147 -16.68 20.75 11.72
C GLU A 147 -15.46 21.55 11.27
N HIS A 148 -14.77 21.07 10.24
CA HIS A 148 -13.59 21.74 9.68
C HIS A 148 -13.39 21.40 8.20
N GLU A 149 -12.96 22.38 7.42
CA GLU A 149 -12.64 22.22 6.00
C GLU A 149 -11.56 23.22 5.58
N VAL A 150 -10.54 22.73 4.87
CA VAL A 150 -9.48 23.58 4.31
C VAL A 150 -9.14 23.11 2.90
N THR A 151 -9.02 24.06 1.97
CA THR A 151 -8.53 23.78 0.61
C THR A 151 -7.03 23.49 0.62
N LEU A 152 -6.65 22.35 0.05
CA LEU A 152 -5.24 21.98 -0.15
C LEU A 152 -4.83 22.29 -1.59
N GLN A 153 -3.62 22.80 -1.76
CA GLN A 153 -3.09 23.14 -3.08
C GLN A 153 -2.62 21.88 -3.83
N THR A 154 -3.01 21.77 -5.10
CA THR A 154 -2.60 20.71 -6.01
C THR A 154 -1.82 21.31 -7.18
N ARG A 155 -0.89 20.55 -7.76
CA ARG A 155 -0.13 20.97 -8.94
C ARG A 155 -0.99 20.89 -10.20
N HIS A 156 -1.86 19.88 -10.27
CA HIS A 156 -2.70 19.61 -11.42
C HIS A 156 -4.16 19.49 -10.97
N PRO A 157 -4.85 20.64 -10.73
CA PRO A 157 -6.22 20.62 -10.20
C PRO A 157 -7.21 19.91 -11.13
N ASP A 158 -7.00 19.96 -12.45
CA ASP A 158 -7.83 19.27 -13.44
C ASP A 158 -7.55 17.75 -13.58
N SER A 159 -6.59 17.22 -12.81
CA SER A 159 -6.23 15.79 -12.79
C SER A 159 -6.43 15.21 -11.39
N THR A 160 -7.69 14.97 -11.02
CA THR A 160 -8.12 14.49 -9.69
C THR A 160 -7.37 13.26 -9.22
N HIS A 161 -7.29 12.23 -10.07
CA HIS A 161 -6.70 10.95 -9.69
C HIS A 161 -5.22 11.09 -9.36
N GLY A 162 -4.52 12.11 -9.83
CA GLY A 162 -3.09 12.29 -9.58
C GLY A 162 -2.74 12.92 -8.23
N GLN A 163 -3.71 13.39 -7.44
CA GLN A 163 -3.47 14.34 -6.34
C GLN A 163 -2.96 13.67 -5.05
N PHE A 164 -3.81 13.54 -4.02
CA PHE A 164 -3.42 12.99 -2.72
C PHE A 164 -3.63 11.49 -2.67
N ARG A 165 -2.81 10.84 -1.83
CA ARG A 165 -2.95 9.43 -1.48
C ARG A 165 -3.02 9.27 0.02
N HIS A 166 -2.09 8.54 0.62
CA HIS A 166 -2.15 8.30 2.04
C HIS A 166 -1.92 9.59 2.83
N ALA A 167 -2.69 9.76 3.89
CA ALA A 167 -2.45 10.77 4.91
C ALA A 167 -2.54 10.15 6.30
N ARG A 168 -1.78 10.68 7.26
CA ARG A 168 -1.85 10.27 8.68
C ARG A 168 -1.59 11.43 9.62
N LEU A 169 -2.35 11.47 10.71
CA LEU A 169 -2.14 12.40 11.81
C LEU A 169 -0.85 12.08 12.56
N THR A 170 -0.18 13.11 13.03
CA THR A 170 0.94 13.00 13.97
C THR A 170 0.45 13.11 15.41
N ASP A 171 1.31 12.77 16.36
CA ASP A 171 1.07 12.98 17.80
C ASP A 171 0.97 14.46 18.20
N ARG A 172 1.36 15.39 17.32
CA ARG A 172 1.23 16.85 17.49
C ARG A 172 -0.10 17.41 16.99
N GLY A 173 -0.98 16.57 16.45
CA GLY A 173 -2.24 16.99 15.87
C GLY A 173 -2.11 17.74 14.54
N THR A 174 -1.05 17.43 13.78
CA THR A 174 -0.81 17.88 12.40
C THR A 174 -1.05 16.72 11.43
N LEU A 175 -1.19 16.99 10.13
CA LEU A 175 -1.46 15.98 9.13
C LEU A 175 -0.29 15.84 8.14
N MET A 176 0.26 14.64 8.01
CA MET A 176 1.20 14.30 6.93
C MET A 176 0.45 13.75 5.73
N VAL A 177 0.77 14.22 4.53
CA VAL A 177 0.07 13.92 3.28
C VAL A 177 1.05 13.60 2.15
N ALA A 178 0.84 12.49 1.45
CA ALA A 178 1.53 12.18 0.21
C ALA A 178 0.88 12.93 -0.97
N HIS A 179 1.61 13.90 -1.56
CA HIS A 179 1.21 14.60 -2.79
C HIS A 179 1.84 13.90 -4.00
N MET A 180 1.06 13.05 -4.67
CA MET A 180 1.53 12.28 -5.80
C MET A 180 1.82 13.19 -7.03
N ASP A 181 0.97 14.18 -7.30
CA ASP A 181 1.11 15.14 -8.40
C ASP A 181 2.30 16.10 -8.26
N SER A 182 2.65 16.42 -7.01
CA SER A 182 3.63 17.43 -6.67
C SER A 182 5.00 16.82 -6.35
N ASN A 183 5.12 15.49 -6.35
CA ASN A 183 6.34 14.77 -6.02
C ASN A 183 6.93 15.19 -4.67
N LYS A 184 6.07 15.26 -3.65
CA LYS A 184 6.49 15.60 -2.28
C LYS A 184 5.56 14.98 -1.23
N VAL A 185 6.08 14.87 -0.02
CA VAL A 185 5.28 14.70 1.18
C VAL A 185 5.23 16.05 1.89
N VAL A 186 4.08 16.39 2.47
CA VAL A 186 3.87 17.64 3.19
C VAL A 186 3.26 17.37 4.55
N GLU A 187 3.70 18.10 5.56
CA GLU A 187 3.03 18.21 6.84
C GLU A 187 2.24 19.53 6.90
N TYR A 188 0.95 19.44 7.21
CA TYR A 188 0.05 20.58 7.38
C TYR A 188 -0.37 20.76 8.84
N ASP A 189 -0.49 22.01 9.28
CA ASP A 189 -1.22 22.33 10.50
C ASP A 189 -2.74 22.30 10.30
N TYR A 190 -3.47 22.63 11.36
CA TYR A 190 -4.94 22.68 11.36
C TYR A 190 -5.50 23.60 10.27
N ASP A 191 -4.85 24.74 10.01
CA ASP A 191 -5.32 25.74 9.05
C ASP A 191 -4.84 25.46 7.61
N GLY A 192 -4.22 24.29 7.38
CA GLY A 192 -3.70 23.87 6.07
C GLY A 192 -2.40 24.59 5.66
N LYS A 193 -1.68 25.19 6.62
CA LYS A 193 -0.37 25.76 6.36
C LYS A 193 0.68 24.65 6.32
N GLU A 194 1.50 24.65 5.27
CA GLU A 194 2.67 23.78 5.16
C GLU A 194 3.67 24.11 6.28
N LEU A 195 3.91 23.14 7.17
CA LEU A 195 4.90 23.20 8.25
C LEU A 195 6.25 22.63 7.82
N TRP A 196 6.21 21.59 6.99
CA TRP A 196 7.37 20.85 6.52
C TRP A 196 7.06 20.17 5.19
N SER A 197 8.06 20.00 4.34
CA SER A 197 7.95 19.18 3.13
C SER A 197 9.26 18.49 2.77
N PHE A 198 9.14 17.40 2.03
CA PHE A 198 10.28 16.62 1.55
C PHE A 198 10.02 16.03 0.16
N PRO A 199 11.01 16.04 -0.75
CA PRO A 199 10.85 15.53 -2.10
C PRO A 199 10.68 14.01 -2.14
N ALA A 200 9.69 13.54 -2.90
CA ALA A 200 9.40 12.12 -3.07
C ALA A 200 8.87 11.85 -4.48
N THR A 201 9.31 10.78 -5.12
CA THR A 201 8.98 10.56 -6.54
C THR A 201 7.66 9.82 -6.67
N VAL A 202 6.58 10.53 -6.99
CA VAL A 202 5.20 10.00 -7.08
C VAL A 202 4.85 9.24 -5.78
N PRO A 203 4.90 9.90 -4.60
CA PRO A 203 4.70 9.23 -3.33
C PRO A 203 3.28 8.69 -3.21
N TRP A 204 3.18 7.52 -2.60
CA TRP A 204 1.90 6.93 -2.25
C TRP A 204 1.67 6.97 -0.73
N GLY A 205 2.68 6.57 0.02
CA GLY A 205 2.60 6.33 1.46
C GLY A 205 3.40 7.33 2.26
N VAL A 206 2.80 7.76 3.36
CA VAL A 206 3.50 8.48 4.44
C VAL A 206 3.03 7.97 5.79
N THR A 207 3.98 7.65 6.68
CA THR A 207 3.68 7.17 8.03
C THR A 207 4.56 7.95 9.03
N PRO A 208 3.99 8.82 9.87
CA PRO A 208 4.73 9.42 10.98
C PRO A 208 5.15 8.34 11.98
N LEU A 209 6.37 8.46 12.52
CA LEU A 209 6.91 7.55 13.52
C LEU A 209 6.95 8.22 14.90
N SER A 210 6.89 7.40 15.96
CA SER A 210 6.93 7.87 17.36
C SER A 210 8.24 8.54 17.76
N ASN A 211 9.32 8.37 16.99
CA ASN A 211 10.59 9.07 17.18
C ASN A 211 10.62 10.45 16.48
N GLY A 212 9.51 10.88 15.86
CA GLY A 212 9.40 12.13 15.10
C GLY A 212 9.91 12.06 13.66
N ASN A 213 10.44 10.91 13.23
CA ASN A 213 10.80 10.68 11.83
C ASN A 213 9.56 10.31 11.01
N VAL A 214 9.75 10.18 9.70
CA VAL A 214 8.69 9.89 8.73
C VAL A 214 9.14 8.74 7.85
N LEU A 215 8.32 7.70 7.69
CA LEU A 215 8.47 6.74 6.60
C LEU A 215 7.74 7.27 5.36
N ILE A 216 8.45 7.34 4.24
CA ILE A 216 7.92 7.75 2.95
C ILE A 216 8.06 6.58 1.99
N THR A 217 6.97 6.21 1.31
CA THR A 217 6.95 5.19 0.26
C THR A 217 6.64 5.84 -1.09
N ASP A 218 7.53 5.65 -2.04
CA ASP A 218 7.45 6.25 -3.38
C ASP A 218 8.11 5.34 -4.44
N LYS A 219 8.27 5.82 -5.67
CA LYS A 219 8.87 5.03 -6.76
C LYS A 219 10.33 4.63 -6.53
N GLU A 220 11.05 5.28 -5.62
CA GLU A 220 12.44 4.93 -5.33
C GLU A 220 12.54 3.79 -4.30
N GLY A 221 11.53 3.60 -3.46
CA GLY A 221 11.58 2.67 -2.35
C GLY A 221 10.85 3.18 -1.12
N VAL A 222 11.40 2.85 0.06
CA VAL A 222 10.95 3.38 1.35
C VAL A 222 12.11 4.11 2.02
N ARG A 223 11.86 5.31 2.53
CA ARG A 223 12.88 6.14 3.21
C ARG A 223 12.35 6.55 4.58
N GLU A 224 13.14 6.29 5.63
CA GLU A 224 12.94 6.95 6.92
C GLU A 224 13.67 8.28 6.87
N VAL A 225 12.95 9.37 7.11
CA VAL A 225 13.45 10.74 6.98
C VAL A 225 13.25 11.46 8.30
N THR A 226 14.31 12.11 8.79
CA THR A 226 14.22 12.98 9.97
C THR A 226 13.60 14.33 9.60
N GLN A 227 13.13 15.09 10.60
CA GLN A 227 12.63 16.46 10.37
C GLN A 227 13.67 17.40 9.71
N ARG A 228 14.98 17.11 9.87
CA ARG A 228 16.06 17.86 9.20
C ARG A 228 16.30 17.45 7.74
N GLY A 229 15.72 16.34 7.29
CA GLY A 229 15.93 15.77 5.97
C GLY A 229 17.01 14.68 5.91
N ASP A 230 17.63 14.31 7.03
CA ASP A 230 18.57 13.17 7.08
C ASP A 230 17.83 11.85 6.83
N ILE A 231 18.46 10.90 6.13
CA ILE A 231 17.89 9.58 5.79
C ILE A 231 18.66 8.48 6.55
N PRO A 232 18.35 8.21 7.84
CA PRO A 232 19.05 7.20 8.63
C PRO A 232 18.80 5.77 8.16
N TRP A 233 17.71 5.53 7.42
CA TRP A 233 17.36 4.23 6.88
C TRP A 233 16.62 4.36 5.55
N SER A 234 16.89 3.44 4.62
CA SER A 234 16.16 3.35 3.36
C SER A 234 16.14 1.93 2.84
N PHE A 235 15.08 1.55 2.14
CA PHE A 235 14.95 0.32 1.38
C PHE A 235 14.73 0.65 -0.10
N ARG A 236 15.35 -0.14 -0.98
CA ARG A 236 15.04 -0.20 -2.41
C ARG A 236 14.70 -1.64 -2.78
N PRO A 237 13.85 -1.89 -3.80
CA PRO A 237 13.57 -3.25 -4.29
C PRO A 237 14.82 -4.09 -4.54
N SER A 238 15.92 -3.48 -5.01
CA SER A 238 17.21 -4.15 -5.23
C SER A 238 17.89 -4.69 -3.96
N ASP A 239 17.55 -4.17 -2.78
CA ASP A 239 18.05 -4.70 -1.50
C ASP A 239 17.54 -6.13 -1.25
N THR A 240 16.46 -6.52 -1.92
CA THR A 240 15.82 -7.84 -1.79
C THR A 240 15.51 -8.43 -3.17
N ALA A 241 16.54 -8.60 -4.01
CA ALA A 241 16.42 -9.06 -5.40
C ALA A 241 15.76 -10.45 -5.57
N ALA A 242 15.51 -11.19 -4.48
CA ALA A 242 14.75 -12.44 -4.50
C ALA A 242 13.23 -12.23 -4.67
N TYR A 243 12.75 -11.00 -4.48
CA TYR A 243 11.34 -10.64 -4.57
C TYR A 243 11.13 -9.57 -5.63
N GLU A 244 10.04 -9.71 -6.38
CA GLU A 244 9.67 -8.77 -7.44
C GLU A 244 8.67 -7.76 -6.89
N PHE A 245 8.88 -6.49 -7.25
CA PHE A 245 8.07 -5.36 -6.81
C PHE A 245 7.61 -4.57 -8.03
N THR A 246 6.35 -4.17 -8.01
CA THR A 246 5.67 -3.43 -9.08
C THR A 246 5.39 -2.00 -8.63
N SER A 247 4.75 -1.85 -7.47
CA SER A 247 4.32 -0.56 -6.94
C SER A 247 4.28 -0.61 -5.42
N LEU A 248 5.29 -0.05 -4.77
CA LEU A 248 5.27 0.10 -3.31
C LEU A 248 4.27 1.20 -2.96
N GLN A 249 3.35 0.92 -2.04
CA GLN A 249 2.31 1.86 -1.68
C GLN A 249 2.52 2.40 -0.25
N GLN A 250 2.60 1.56 0.75
CA GLN A 250 2.67 1.92 2.16
C GLN A 250 3.79 1.15 2.89
N ALA A 251 4.23 1.71 4.01
CA ALA A 251 5.17 1.06 4.92
C ALA A 251 4.82 1.36 6.38
N TRP A 252 5.07 0.37 7.24
CA TRP A 252 4.75 0.40 8.66
C TRP A 252 5.95 -0.04 9.50
N ARG A 253 6.29 0.74 10.52
CA ARG A 253 7.27 0.34 11.55
C ARG A 253 6.53 -0.44 12.63
N LEU A 254 6.89 -1.71 12.82
CA LEU A 254 6.35 -2.55 13.88
C LEU A 254 7.07 -2.27 15.23
N PRO A 255 6.45 -2.62 16.38
CA PRO A 255 7.05 -2.38 17.70
C PRO A 255 8.41 -3.04 17.93
N ASN A 256 8.71 -4.13 17.23
CA ASN A 256 10.00 -4.82 17.27
C ASN A 256 11.11 -4.09 16.47
N GLY A 257 10.80 -2.97 15.82
CA GLY A 257 11.73 -2.21 14.98
C GLY A 257 11.79 -2.66 13.52
N ASN A 258 11.10 -3.74 13.15
CA ASN A 258 11.01 -4.19 11.78
C ASN A 258 10.11 -3.27 10.95
N THR A 259 10.33 -3.24 9.64
CA THR A 259 9.52 -2.45 8.71
C THR A 259 8.79 -3.40 7.76
N VAL A 260 7.46 -3.31 7.74
CA VAL A 260 6.63 -3.95 6.72
C VAL A 260 6.45 -3.00 5.55
N ILE A 261 6.58 -3.52 4.33
CA ILE A 261 6.38 -2.78 3.08
C ILE A 261 5.44 -3.61 2.21
N ASN A 262 4.35 -3.02 1.73
CA ASN A 262 3.49 -3.71 0.77
C ASN A 262 3.94 -3.47 -0.67
N ASN A 263 3.43 -4.32 -1.54
CA ASN A 263 3.62 -4.28 -2.97
C ASN A 263 2.28 -4.48 -3.65
N TRP A 264 1.79 -3.42 -4.27
CA TRP A 264 0.51 -3.42 -4.96
C TRP A 264 0.66 -3.88 -6.40
N ILE A 265 -0.20 -4.80 -6.81
CA ILE A 265 -0.25 -5.34 -8.17
C ILE A 265 -1.42 -4.73 -8.93
N ASN A 266 -1.13 -4.15 -10.09
CA ASN A 266 -2.15 -3.51 -10.91
C ASN A 266 -2.93 -4.55 -11.72
N GLU A 267 -4.22 -4.72 -11.42
CA GLU A 267 -5.10 -5.65 -12.15
C GLU A 267 -5.60 -5.12 -13.51
N TRP A 268 -5.57 -3.80 -13.73
CA TRP A 268 -6.06 -3.17 -14.96
C TRP A 268 -5.08 -3.30 -16.12
N THR A 269 -3.79 -3.52 -15.83
CA THR A 269 -2.75 -3.70 -16.85
C THR A 269 -2.05 -5.04 -16.64
N LYS A 270 -2.07 -5.92 -17.64
CA LYS A 270 -1.32 -7.18 -17.58
C LYS A 270 0.12 -6.97 -18.04
N THR A 271 1.07 -7.17 -17.13
CA THR A 271 2.50 -7.25 -17.43
C THR A 271 3.09 -8.51 -16.75
N PRO A 272 4.24 -9.04 -17.18
CA PRO A 272 4.86 -10.21 -16.54
C PRO A 272 5.10 -10.03 -15.03
N GLU A 273 5.34 -8.79 -14.60
CA GLU A 273 5.55 -8.43 -13.18
C GLU A 273 4.25 -8.43 -12.37
N ASN A 274 3.09 -8.39 -13.04
CA ASN A 274 1.75 -8.43 -12.44
C ASN A 274 1.16 -9.86 -12.41
N GLU A 275 1.96 -10.90 -12.66
CA GLU A 275 1.50 -12.29 -12.67
C GLU A 275 1.33 -12.87 -11.24
N PRO A 276 0.43 -13.87 -11.06
CA PRO A 276 0.27 -14.58 -9.78
C PRO A 276 1.59 -15.19 -9.32
N GLY A 277 2.05 -14.80 -8.13
CA GLY A 277 3.35 -15.25 -7.59
C GLY A 277 4.20 -14.13 -6.99
N SER A 278 3.84 -12.87 -7.23
CA SER A 278 4.41 -11.71 -6.56
C SER A 278 4.08 -11.70 -5.06
N VAL A 279 4.85 -10.94 -4.28
CA VAL A 279 4.56 -10.77 -2.85
C VAL A 279 3.58 -9.61 -2.66
N GLN A 280 2.62 -9.77 -1.74
CA GLN A 280 1.76 -8.67 -1.29
C GLN A 280 2.48 -7.77 -0.30
N ALA A 281 3.32 -8.33 0.57
CA ALA A 281 4.11 -7.58 1.54
C ALA A 281 5.32 -8.37 2.01
N ILE A 282 6.33 -7.65 2.49
CA ILE A 282 7.49 -8.21 3.18
C ILE A 282 7.72 -7.48 4.51
N GLU A 283 8.20 -8.20 5.52
CA GLU A 283 8.74 -7.61 6.75
C GLU A 283 10.27 -7.73 6.75
N LEU A 284 10.92 -6.62 7.06
CA LEU A 284 12.37 -6.47 7.07
C LEU A 284 12.86 -6.08 8.45
N THR A 285 13.96 -6.69 8.89
CA THR A 285 14.73 -6.15 10.03
C THR A 285 15.37 -4.80 9.67
N PRO A 286 15.87 -4.02 10.65
CA PRO A 286 16.66 -2.81 10.35
C PRO A 286 17.87 -3.08 9.44
N ALA A 287 18.42 -4.29 9.49
CA ALA A 287 19.50 -4.76 8.62
C ALA A 287 19.02 -5.23 7.22
N LYS A 288 17.74 -5.02 6.89
CA LYS A 288 17.07 -5.39 5.63
C LYS A 288 17.02 -6.90 5.36
N GLN A 289 17.06 -7.71 6.42
CA GLN A 289 16.80 -9.15 6.29
C GLN A 289 15.29 -9.37 6.22
N VAL A 290 14.82 -10.07 5.18
CA VAL A 290 13.41 -10.48 5.07
C VAL A 290 13.12 -11.58 6.08
N VAL A 291 12.18 -11.32 6.98
CA VAL A 291 11.78 -12.24 8.07
C VAL A 291 10.34 -12.74 7.95
N TRP A 292 9.52 -12.04 7.18
CA TRP A 292 8.17 -12.47 6.83
C TRP A 292 7.81 -12.05 5.41
N VAL A 293 7.04 -12.89 4.73
CA VAL A 293 6.47 -12.62 3.41
C VAL A 293 4.98 -12.95 3.44
N LEU A 294 4.17 -12.01 2.98
CA LEU A 294 2.77 -12.24 2.65
C LEU A 294 2.67 -12.54 1.16
N GLN A 295 2.25 -13.77 0.84
CA GLN A 295 1.97 -14.22 -0.52
C GLN A 295 0.70 -15.07 -0.55
N SER A 296 -0.45 -14.48 -0.86
CA SER A 296 -1.77 -15.13 -0.74
C SER A 296 -2.67 -14.87 -1.96
N TRP A 297 -2.35 -15.52 -3.07
CA TRP A 297 -3.02 -15.36 -4.39
C TRP A 297 -3.87 -16.57 -4.81
N SER A 298 -4.04 -17.57 -3.94
CA SER A 298 -4.62 -18.85 -4.35
C SER A 298 -5.48 -19.45 -3.25
N PRO A 299 -6.51 -20.25 -3.60
CA PRO A 299 -7.32 -20.95 -2.62
C PRO A 299 -6.47 -21.71 -1.59
N PRO A 300 -6.87 -21.74 -0.30
CA PRO A 300 -8.19 -21.33 0.20
C PRO A 300 -8.34 -19.83 0.52
N VAL A 301 -7.28 -19.02 0.42
CA VAL A 301 -7.32 -17.58 0.73
C VAL A 301 -6.63 -16.79 -0.36
N ASP A 302 -7.41 -16.05 -1.13
CA ASP A 302 -6.92 -15.07 -2.10
C ASP A 302 -7.24 -13.67 -1.59
N LEU A 303 -6.21 -12.96 -1.13
CA LEU A 303 -6.35 -11.59 -0.64
C LEU A 303 -6.37 -10.57 -1.78
N GLY A 304 -5.97 -10.96 -2.99
CA GLY A 304 -5.76 -10.02 -4.09
C GLY A 304 -4.59 -9.05 -3.87
N PRO A 305 -4.56 -7.91 -4.58
CA PRO A 305 -3.58 -6.84 -4.42
C PRO A 305 -3.57 -6.25 -3.02
N ALA A 306 -2.43 -5.72 -2.58
CA ALA A 306 -2.27 -5.10 -1.27
C ALA A 306 -2.10 -3.60 -1.41
N THR A 307 -2.94 -2.81 -0.76
CA THR A 307 -2.76 -1.35 -0.65
C THR A 307 -2.56 -0.93 0.78
N THR A 308 -3.40 -1.43 1.69
CA THR A 308 -3.39 -1.04 3.09
C THR A 308 -3.47 -2.25 4.01
N ILE A 309 -2.71 -2.19 5.10
CA ILE A 309 -2.68 -3.19 6.15
C ILE A 309 -2.73 -2.46 7.50
N GLN A 310 -3.70 -2.81 8.33
CA GLN A 310 -3.69 -2.42 9.73
C GLN A 310 -3.32 -3.63 10.57
N PHE A 311 -2.09 -3.64 11.08
CA PHE A 311 -1.64 -4.62 12.06
C PHE A 311 -2.42 -4.43 13.36
N LEU A 312 -2.95 -5.52 13.93
CA LEU A 312 -3.79 -5.49 15.12
C LEU A 312 -2.99 -5.84 16.37
N GLY A 313 -3.41 -5.26 17.51
CA GLY A 313 -2.72 -5.46 18.79
C GLY A 313 -1.35 -4.81 18.86
N VAL A 314 -1.02 -3.92 17.92
CA VAL A 314 0.21 -3.13 17.92
C VAL A 314 -0.11 -1.64 18.07
N GLY A 315 0.53 -0.99 19.04
CA GLY A 315 0.38 0.45 19.27
C GLY A 315 -0.95 0.89 19.90
N PRO A 316 -1.15 2.21 20.06
CA PRO A 316 -2.41 2.79 20.54
C PRO A 316 -3.54 2.62 19.52
N ALA A 317 -4.79 2.77 19.97
CA ALA A 317 -5.93 2.81 19.07
C ALA A 317 -5.82 4.04 18.15
N LEU A 318 -6.10 3.87 16.86
CA LEU A 318 -6.04 4.97 15.87
C LEU A 318 -7.03 6.10 16.17
N GLU A 319 -8.07 5.82 16.97
CA GLU A 319 -9.04 6.79 17.46
C GLU A 319 -8.46 7.74 18.52
N ASP A 320 -7.35 7.38 19.19
CA ASP A 320 -6.65 8.25 20.14
C ASP A 320 -5.76 9.26 19.39
N ALA A 321 -6.42 10.05 18.55
CA ALA A 321 -5.81 11.05 17.68
C ALA A 321 -6.54 12.38 17.85
N HIS A 322 -5.88 13.46 17.45
CA HIS A 322 -6.48 14.80 17.40
C HIS A 322 -5.95 15.53 16.17
N PHE A 323 -6.65 16.57 15.72
CA PHE A 323 -6.21 17.46 14.66
C PHE A 323 -6.47 18.90 15.08
N GLY A 324 -5.39 19.64 15.39
CA GLY A 324 -5.49 20.94 16.05
C GLY A 324 -6.36 20.87 17.31
N PRO A 325 -7.44 21.68 17.42
CA PRO A 325 -8.35 21.68 18.56
C PRO A 325 -9.39 20.53 18.56
N ILE A 326 -9.44 19.70 17.52
CA ILE A 326 -10.43 18.62 17.38
C ILE A 326 -9.89 17.32 18.00
N HIS A 327 -10.63 16.76 18.94
CA HIS A 327 -10.34 15.50 19.66
C HIS A 327 -11.43 14.45 19.44
#